data_AF-A0A2V5PAS2-F1
#
_entry.id   AF-A0A2V5PAS2-F1
#
_cell.length_a   1.000
_cell.length_b   1.000
_cell.length_c   1.000
_cell.angle_alpha   90.00
_cell.angle_beta   90.00
_cell.angle_gamma   90.00
#
_symmetry.space_group_name_H-M   'P 1'
#
loop_
_entity.id
_entity.type
_entity.pdbx_description
1 polymer ?
#
loop_
_entity_poly.entity_id
_entity_poly.type
_entity_poly.pdbx_seq_one_letter_code
_entity_poly.pdbx_strand_id
1 'polypeptide(L)'
;MKLNKEVFSKSEFAEYAKKNLVLVEVDFPRRKAQSADQKKANEALMEKYGVKGYPTIIVLDGEGKQVGELSYDDSGGSAKTAGSPKNFINALDKLKKKA
;
A
#
# COMPACT_ATOMS: atom_id res chain seq x y z
N MET A 1 0.96 12.84 0.49
CA MET A 1 -0.19 12.07 -0.04
C MET A 1 -1.36 12.15 0.93
N LYS A 2 -2.62 12.31 0.46
CA LYS A 2 -3.82 12.36 1.33
C LYS A 2 -4.02 11.04 2.11
N LEU A 3 -3.91 9.90 1.41
CA LEU A 3 -4.00 8.56 2.02
C LEU A 3 -3.05 8.38 3.22
N ASN A 4 -1.80 8.84 3.13
CA ASN A 4 -0.89 8.75 4.28
C ASN A 4 -1.45 9.52 5.48
N LYS A 5 -1.91 10.76 5.30
CA LYS A 5 -2.46 11.59 6.39
C LYS A 5 -3.77 11.05 6.98
N GLU A 6 -4.58 10.38 6.17
CA GLU A 6 -5.92 9.92 6.55
C GLU A 6 -5.91 8.50 7.13
N VAL A 7 -4.98 7.66 6.68
CA VAL A 7 -4.91 6.24 7.03
C VAL A 7 -3.59 5.92 7.69
N PHE A 8 -2.47 6.00 6.97
CA PHE A 8 -1.19 5.43 7.43
C PHE A 8 -0.57 6.16 8.62
N SER A 9 -0.84 7.45 8.77
CA SER A 9 -0.35 8.25 9.89
C SER A 9 -1.26 8.19 11.12
N LYS A 10 -2.40 7.47 11.06
CA LYS A 10 -3.30 7.33 12.20
C LYS A 10 -2.80 6.22 13.12
N SER A 11 -2.91 6.45 14.43
CA SER A 11 -2.49 5.48 15.46
C SER A 11 -3.16 4.12 15.28
N GLU A 12 -4.45 4.12 14.94
CA GLU A 12 -5.22 2.90 14.69
C GLU A 12 -4.60 2.00 13.61
N PHE A 13 -4.18 2.57 12.47
CA PHE A 13 -3.50 1.81 11.43
C PHE A 13 -2.09 1.42 11.86
N ALA A 14 -1.35 2.32 12.50
CA ALA A 14 0.01 2.05 12.95
C ALA A 14 0.07 0.87 13.94
N GLU A 15 -0.89 0.77 14.86
CA GLU A 15 -0.99 -0.36 15.79
C GLU A 15 -1.34 -1.67 15.09
N TYR A 16 -2.26 -1.63 14.12
CA TYR A 16 -2.59 -2.80 13.32
C TYR A 16 -1.38 -3.27 12.49
N ALA A 17 -0.70 -2.35 11.81
CA ALA A 17 0.43 -2.65 10.95
C ALA A 17 1.59 -3.27 11.74
N LYS A 18 1.93 -2.73 12.91
CA LYS A 18 2.98 -3.29 13.79
C LYS A 18 2.74 -4.76 14.15
N LYS A 19 1.49 -5.20 14.23
CA LYS A 19 1.12 -6.57 14.63
C LYS A 19 0.95 -7.51 13.44
N ASN A 20 0.60 -6.99 12.27
CA ASN A 20 0.09 -7.81 11.17
C ASN A 20 0.82 -7.65 9.84
N LEU A 21 1.59 -6.58 9.65
CA LEU A 21 2.10 -6.19 8.33
C LEU A 21 3.60 -5.89 8.37
N VAL A 22 4.26 -6.18 7.25
CA VAL A 22 5.54 -5.58 6.90
C VAL A 22 5.27 -4.50 5.87
N LEU A 23 5.48 -3.24 6.25
CA LEU A 23 5.23 -2.10 5.36
C LEU A 23 6.48 -1.81 4.51
N VAL A 24 6.28 -1.67 3.20
CA VAL A 24 7.31 -1.28 2.26
C VAL A 24 6.79 -0.11 1.43
N GLU A 25 7.55 0.99 1.43
CA GLU A 25 7.27 2.16 0.61
C GLU A 25 8.18 2.16 -0.62
N VAL A 26 7.56 2.18 -1.81
CA VAL A 26 8.25 2.26 -3.09
C VAL A 26 7.85 3.59 -3.74
N ASP A 27 8.73 4.58 -3.64
CA ASP A 27 8.50 5.94 -4.14
C ASP A 27 9.34 6.26 -5.38
N PHE A 28 8.81 7.13 -6.23
CA PHE A 28 9.39 7.58 -7.50
C PHE A 28 9.52 9.11 -7.52
N PRO A 29 10.35 9.69 -6.64
CA PRO A 29 10.48 11.13 -6.49
C PRO A 29 11.08 11.79 -7.75
N ARG A 30 10.46 12.89 -8.20
CA ARG A 30 10.97 13.65 -9.36
C ARG A 30 12.17 14.54 -9.04
N ARG A 31 12.30 15.00 -7.80
CA ARG A 31 13.29 16.00 -7.38
C ARG A 31 14.36 15.46 -6.43
N LYS A 32 14.02 14.44 -5.64
CA LYS A 32 14.94 13.85 -4.66
C LYS A 32 15.75 12.76 -5.36
N ALA A 33 17.07 12.88 -5.29
CA ALA A 33 17.96 11.84 -5.82
C ALA A 33 17.81 10.54 -5.02
N GLN A 34 17.83 9.41 -5.73
CA GLN A 34 17.92 8.06 -5.18
C GLN A 34 19.23 7.43 -5.65
N SER A 35 19.77 6.49 -4.88
CA SER A 35 20.90 5.68 -5.35
C SER A 35 20.49 4.85 -6.57
N ALA A 36 21.47 4.51 -7.42
CA ALA A 36 21.22 3.69 -8.59
C ALA A 36 20.58 2.33 -8.21
N ASP A 37 21.06 1.71 -7.13
CA ASP A 37 20.54 0.44 -6.65
C ASP A 37 19.09 0.55 -6.16
N GLN A 38 18.74 1.61 -5.42
CA GLN A 38 17.38 1.83 -4.96
C GLN A 38 16.43 2.07 -6.13
N LYS A 39 16.85 2.90 -7.09
CA LYS A 39 16.06 3.19 -8.29
C LYS A 39 15.80 1.91 -9.08
N LYS A 40 16.83 1.09 -9.30
CA LYS A 40 16.73 -0.20 -9.98
C LYS A 40 15.81 -1.19 -9.24
N ALA A 41 15.90 -1.26 -7.91
CA ALA A 41 15.01 -2.09 -7.10
C ALA A 41 13.54 -1.63 -7.20
N ASN A 42 13.29 -0.32 -7.16
CA ASN A 42 11.94 0.24 -7.30
C ASN A 42 11.36 -0.03 -8.69
N GLU A 43 12.14 0.16 -9.75
CA GLU A 43 11.74 -0.14 -11.13
C GLU A 43 11.42 -1.64 -11.31
N ALA A 44 12.26 -2.53 -10.78
CA ALA A 44 12.01 -3.97 -10.83
C ALA A 44 10.71 -4.37 -10.11
N LEU A 45 10.40 -3.74 -8.97
CA LEU A 45 9.15 -3.97 -8.25
C LEU A 45 7.93 -3.43 -9.03
N MET A 46 8.05 -2.25 -9.63
CA MET A 46 7.01 -1.66 -10.48
C MET A 46 6.66 -2.58 -11.66
N GLU A 47 7.68 -3.11 -12.34
CA GLU A 47 7.50 -4.05 -13.45
C GLU A 47 6.92 -5.39 -12.98
N LYS A 48 7.48 -5.98 -11.91
CA LYS A 48 7.05 -7.27 -11.37
C LYS A 48 5.57 -7.30 -11.01
N TYR A 49 5.06 -6.21 -10.43
CA TYR A 49 3.66 -6.11 -10.01
C TYR A 49 2.78 -5.30 -10.98
N GLY A 50 3.32 -4.93 -12.16
CA GLY A 50 2.55 -4.27 -13.21
C GLY A 50 1.93 -2.93 -12.82
N VAL A 51 2.62 -2.15 -11.98
CA VAL A 51 2.13 -0.86 -11.49
C VAL A 51 2.12 0.17 -12.62
N LYS A 52 0.94 0.70 -12.96
CA LYS A 52 0.74 1.65 -14.09
C LYS A 52 0.49 3.09 -13.65
N GLY A 53 0.21 3.32 -12.38
CA GLY A 53 -0.14 4.62 -11.84
C GLY A 53 0.06 4.66 -10.33
N TYR A 54 -0.03 5.86 -9.76
CA TYR A 54 0.12 6.07 -8.32
C TYR A 54 -1.06 6.90 -7.78
N PRO A 55 -1.51 6.65 -6.54
CA PRO A 55 -1.04 5.59 -5.64
C PRO A 55 -1.61 4.20 -6.00
N THR A 56 -0.77 3.17 -5.93
CA THR A 56 -1.15 1.75 -6.01
C THR A 56 -0.72 1.05 -4.73
N ILE A 57 -1.62 0.28 -4.12
CA ILE A 57 -1.34 -0.47 -2.90
C ILE A 57 -1.48 -1.95 -3.21
N ILE A 58 -0.39 -2.69 -3.11
CA ILE A 58 -0.35 -4.13 -3.33
C ILE A 58 -0.22 -4.83 -1.99
N VAL A 59 -1.02 -5.87 -1.79
CA VAL A 59 -0.94 -6.73 -0.62
C VAL A 59 -0.36 -8.06 -1.05
N LEU A 60 0.73 -8.45 -0.39
CA LEU A 60 1.46 -9.70 -0.62
C LEU A 60 1.29 -10.63 0.58
N ASP A 61 1.35 -11.94 0.33
CA ASP A 61 1.55 -12.94 1.39
C ASP A 61 3.03 -13.04 1.79
N GLY A 62 3.32 -13.94 2.75
CA GLY A 62 4.68 -14.18 3.24
C GLY A 62 5.64 -14.79 2.21
N GLU A 63 5.12 -15.29 1.08
CA GLU A 63 5.90 -15.84 -0.02
C GLU A 63 6.09 -14.80 -1.15
N GLY A 64 5.53 -13.60 -1.00
CA GLY A 64 5.65 -12.49 -1.95
C GLY A 64 4.68 -12.58 -3.14
N LYS A 65 3.67 -13.45 -3.07
CA LYS A 65 2.60 -13.55 -4.06
C LYS A 65 1.51 -12.52 -3.75
N GLN A 66 0.98 -11.90 -4.81
CA GLN A 66 -0.06 -10.89 -4.69
C GLN A 66 -1.40 -11.53 -4.31
N VAL A 67 -1.91 -11.17 -3.14
CA VAL A 67 -3.22 -11.61 -2.62
C VAL A 67 -4.32 -10.60 -2.92
N GLY A 68 -3.95 -9.34 -3.20
CA GLY A 68 -4.88 -8.33 -3.65
C GLY A 68 -4.24 -6.98 -3.95
N GLU A 69 -5.03 -6.10 -4.54
CA GLU A 69 -4.72 -4.68 -4.72
C GLU A 69 -5.80 -3.86 -4.02
N LEU A 70 -5.38 -2.80 -3.33
CA LEU A 70 -6.27 -1.81 -2.73
C LEU A 70 -6.15 -0.50 -3.51
N SER A 71 -7.28 0.12 -3.80
CA SER A 71 -7.33 1.43 -4.44
C SER A 71 -7.74 2.48 -3.42
N TYR A 72 -7.12 3.65 -3.49
CA TYR A 72 -7.56 4.82 -2.73
C TYR A 72 -8.31 5.75 -3.68
N ASP A 73 -9.60 5.93 -3.41
CA ASP A 73 -10.44 6.93 -4.07
C ASP A 73 -10.72 8.04 -3.05
N ASP A 74 -10.42 9.29 -3.43
CA ASP A 74 -10.56 10.46 -2.57
C ASP A 74 -11.98 11.03 -2.52
N SER A 75 -12.93 10.42 -3.27
CA SER A 75 -14.35 10.77 -3.28
C SER A 75 -15.13 10.29 -2.05
N GLY A 76 -14.52 9.46 -1.19
CA GLY A 76 -15.18 8.90 -0.01
C GLY A 76 -16.26 7.85 -0.32
N GLY A 77 -16.33 7.34 -1.56
CA GLY A 77 -17.36 6.41 -2.02
C GLY A 77 -16.99 4.92 -1.98
N SER A 78 -17.80 4.13 -1.27
CA SER A 78 -18.06 2.67 -1.39
C SER A 78 -16.96 1.63 -1.03
N ALA A 79 -17.35 0.65 -0.17
CA ALA A 79 -16.85 -0.71 0.17
C ALA A 79 -15.39 -1.17 -0.08
N LYS A 80 -14.64 -0.58 -1.00
CA LYS A 80 -13.21 -0.71 -1.27
C LYS A 80 -12.43 0.59 -1.00
N THR A 81 -13.06 1.65 -0.49
CA THR A 81 -12.42 2.94 -0.20
C THR A 81 -11.74 2.97 1.16
N ALA A 82 -10.43 3.21 1.13
CA ALA A 82 -9.58 3.52 2.26
C ALA A 82 -9.77 4.96 2.78
N GLY A 83 -11.02 5.44 2.91
CA GLY A 83 -11.31 6.78 3.43
C GLY A 83 -11.12 6.91 4.95
N SER A 84 -10.89 5.79 5.64
CA SER A 84 -10.60 5.75 7.08
C SER A 84 -9.67 4.57 7.42
N PRO A 85 -8.93 4.65 8.55
CA PRO A 85 -8.10 3.53 9.03
C PRO A 85 -8.88 2.22 9.17
N LYS A 86 -10.08 2.29 9.75
CA LYS A 86 -10.97 1.13 9.94
C LYS A 86 -11.33 0.43 8.64
N ASN A 87 -11.72 1.20 7.63
CA ASN A 87 -12.10 0.61 6.34
C ASN A 87 -10.91 -0.08 5.67
N PHE A 88 -9.73 0.53 5.78
CA PHE A 88 -8.51 -0.04 5.23
C PHE A 88 -8.11 -1.34 5.96
N ILE A 89 -8.15 -1.34 7.29
CA ILE A 89 -7.90 -2.53 8.12
C ILE A 89 -8.88 -3.66 7.75
N ASN A 90 -10.17 -3.35 7.66
CA ASN A 90 -11.19 -4.33 7.28
C ASN A 90 -10.95 -4.90 5.87
N ALA A 91 -10.44 -4.10 4.93
CA ALA A 91 -10.08 -4.59 3.60
C ALA A 91 -8.88 -5.53 3.66
N LEU A 92 -7.86 -5.20 4.46
CA LEU A 92 -6.69 -6.07 4.69
C LEU A 92 -7.08 -7.40 5.33
N ASP A 93 -7.95 -7.39 6.35
CA ASP A 93 -8.41 -8.62 7.00
C ASP A 93 -9.20 -9.53 6.05
N LYS A 94 -9.96 -8.96 5.10
CA LYS A 94 -10.64 -9.74 4.05
C LYS A 94 -9.65 -10.39 3.08
N LEU A 95 -8.53 -9.72 2.78
CA LEU A 95 -7.48 -10.29 1.91
C LEU A 95 -6.67 -11.35 2.64
N LYS A 96 -6.39 -11.16 3.94
CA LYS A 96 -5.71 -12.15 4.79
C LYS A 96 -6.45 -13.48 4.87
N LYS A 97 -7.79 -13.47 4.83
CA LYS A 97 -8.61 -14.69 4.80
C LYS A 97 -8.55 -15.48 3.48
N LYS A 98 -7.99 -14.89 2.42
CA LYS A 98 -7.83 -15.52 1.10
C LYS A 98 -6.41 -16.03 0.84
N ALA A 99 -5.47 -15.66 1.71
CA ALA A 99 -4.07 -16.08 1.67
C ALA A 99 -3.90 -17.44 2.36
#